data_AF-A0A7V9NFU8-F1
#
_entry.id   AF-A0A7V9NFU8-F1
#
_cell.length_a   1.000
_cell.length_b   1.000
_cell.length_c   1.000
_cell.angle_alpha   90.00
_cell.angle_beta   90.00
_cell.angle_gamma   90.00
#
_symmetry.space_group_name_H-M   'P 1'
#
loop_
_entity.id
_entity.type
_entity.pdbx_description
1 polymer ?
#
loop_
_entity_poly.entity_id
_entity_poly.type
_entity_poly.pdbx_seq_one_letter_code
_entity_poly.pdbx_strand_id
1 'polypeptide(L)'
;MIAGLSGALLSHDALSRLLQSADPTDLPREGTTEARRTLRTWFLSLRDRMGPSWGPRHVYDLVAEPLTRALGFTSIPLGATGTTLDAILHAGAHPAAVVIVTGWNEPADVVWRHAVHLGLAHEARWSLCMNGPALRVFDVHRAYTRRHIEFDLGVTLDHEETFRLLWALLHASAFRPGSGCTSLDRIVALSDKHRVDVRLSLREGVLEALLKLIAAFRLVSKSRSSPRLLDESLIVVYRILFLLFAEARGLVPLWHPIYRDAYTVDRLRPDAEGGSPRTGVW
;
A
#
# COMPACT_ATOMS: atom_id res chain seq x y z
N MET A 1 -6.56 -5.05 6.11
CA MET A 1 -5.27 -4.33 6.19
C MET A 1 -4.17 -5.36 6.39
N ILE A 2 -3.06 -5.26 5.64
CA ILE A 2 -1.89 -6.14 5.79
C ILE A 2 -1.02 -5.58 6.92
N ALA A 3 -0.68 -6.38 7.91
CA ALA A 3 0.11 -5.94 9.07
C ALA A 3 1.49 -5.44 8.65
N GLY A 4 1.93 -4.29 9.18
CA GLY A 4 3.25 -3.72 8.90
C GLY A 4 3.38 -3.06 7.52
N LEU A 5 2.30 -2.98 6.74
CA LEU A 5 2.28 -2.34 5.43
C LEU A 5 1.42 -1.08 5.45
N SER A 6 1.97 0.04 4.99
CA SER A 6 1.24 1.31 4.88
C SER A 6 1.52 2.01 3.55
N GLY A 7 0.76 3.08 3.28
CA GLY A 7 0.89 3.90 2.07
C GLY A 7 -0.20 3.66 1.01
N ALA A 8 -0.13 4.46 -0.05
CA ALA A 8 -1.15 4.57 -1.09
C ALA A 8 -0.60 4.37 -2.51
N LEU A 9 0.59 3.78 -2.68
CA LEU A 9 1.12 3.44 -3.99
C LEU A 9 0.30 2.33 -4.66
N LEU A 10 0.02 1.25 -3.93
CA LEU A 10 -0.74 0.10 -4.41
C LEU A 10 -2.14 0.04 -3.78
N SER A 11 -3.13 -0.52 -4.47
CA SER A 11 -4.46 -0.77 -3.86
C SER A 11 -4.42 -2.05 -3.01
N HIS A 12 -5.30 -2.15 -2.02
CA HIS A 12 -5.39 -3.37 -1.20
C HIS A 12 -5.79 -4.60 -2.02
N ASP A 13 -6.67 -4.42 -3.01
CA ASP A 13 -7.03 -5.45 -3.97
C ASP A 13 -5.83 -5.91 -4.82
N ALA A 14 -5.00 -4.98 -5.33
CA ALA A 14 -3.79 -5.35 -6.07
C ALA A 14 -2.81 -6.16 -5.21
N LEU A 15 -2.62 -5.77 -3.95
CA LEU A 15 -1.80 -6.52 -2.99
C LEU A 15 -2.39 -7.91 -2.70
N SER A 16 -3.71 -8.01 -2.56
CA SER A 16 -4.39 -9.28 -2.32
C SER A 16 -4.28 -10.22 -3.53
N ARG A 17 -4.40 -9.70 -4.75
CA ARG A 17 -4.20 -10.48 -5.99
C ARG A 17 -2.75 -10.96 -6.13
N LEU A 18 -1.77 -10.15 -5.75
CA LEU A 18 -0.37 -10.59 -5.70
C LEU A 18 -0.17 -11.73 -4.70
N LEU A 19 -0.81 -11.68 -3.54
CA LEU A 19 -0.73 -12.77 -2.56
C LEU A 19 -1.40 -14.06 -3.06
N GLN A 20 -2.45 -13.94 -3.86
CA GLN A 20 -3.24 -15.04 -4.41
C GLN A 20 -2.70 -15.59 -5.74
N SER A 21 -1.85 -14.85 -6.46
CA SER A 21 -1.34 -15.31 -7.74
C SER A 21 -0.48 -16.57 -7.56
N ALA A 22 -0.93 -17.66 -8.20
CA ALA A 22 -0.25 -18.95 -8.19
C ALA A 22 0.91 -19.00 -9.21
N ASP A 23 1.10 -17.95 -10.01
CA ASP A 23 2.04 -17.95 -11.12
C ASP A 23 3.50 -18.04 -10.63
N PRO A 24 4.23 -19.14 -10.88
CA PRO A 24 5.58 -19.38 -10.36
C PRO A 24 6.62 -18.36 -10.84
N THR A 25 6.32 -17.63 -11.92
CA THR A 25 7.18 -16.62 -12.54
C THR A 25 7.12 -15.25 -11.88
N ASP A 26 6.08 -14.91 -11.11
CA ASP A 26 5.91 -13.58 -10.51
C ASP A 26 6.34 -13.51 -9.03
N LEU A 27 6.47 -14.66 -8.36
CA LEU A 27 6.90 -14.77 -6.97
C LEU A 27 7.93 -15.89 -6.86
N PRO A 28 9.20 -15.62 -6.52
CA PRO A 28 10.14 -16.66 -6.16
C PRO A 28 9.66 -17.35 -4.87
N ARG A 29 8.79 -18.36 -4.96
CA ARG A 29 8.29 -19.09 -3.79
C ARG A 29 9.42 -19.91 -3.15
N GLU A 30 10.28 -20.47 -3.98
CA GLU A 30 11.47 -21.18 -3.55
C GLU A 30 12.49 -20.21 -2.96
N GLY A 31 12.98 -20.51 -1.75
CA GLY A 31 13.94 -19.68 -1.03
C GLY A 31 13.35 -18.54 -0.19
N THR A 32 12.10 -18.12 -0.41
CA THR A 32 11.48 -17.02 0.37
C THR A 32 11.36 -17.36 1.86
N THR A 33 11.00 -18.59 2.22
CA THR A 33 10.89 -19.00 3.63
C THR A 33 12.26 -19.02 4.34
N GLU A 34 13.30 -19.50 3.66
CA GLU A 34 14.66 -19.52 4.18
C GLU A 34 15.22 -18.10 4.32
N ALA A 35 15.07 -17.28 3.27
CA ALA A 35 15.44 -15.88 3.27
C ALA A 35 14.75 -15.11 4.40
N ARG A 36 13.45 -15.36 4.62
CA ARG A 36 12.71 -14.77 5.76
C ARG A 36 13.32 -15.15 7.09
N ARG A 37 13.61 -16.44 7.31
CA ARG A 37 14.21 -16.91 8.57
C ARG A 37 15.56 -16.26 8.81
N THR A 38 16.42 -16.22 7.79
CA THR A 38 17.74 -15.59 7.87
C THR A 38 17.65 -14.10 8.18
N LEU A 39 16.83 -13.35 7.41
CA LEU A 39 16.64 -11.92 7.63
C LEU A 39 15.99 -11.62 8.98
N ARG A 40 15.01 -12.42 9.41
CA ARG A 40 14.39 -12.27 10.72
C ARG A 40 15.40 -12.45 11.85
N THR A 41 16.19 -13.53 11.82
CA THR A 41 17.22 -13.78 12.84
C THR A 41 18.26 -12.67 12.87
N TRP A 42 18.72 -12.23 11.70
CA TRP A 42 19.64 -11.10 11.57
C TRP A 42 19.06 -9.81 12.15
N PHE A 43 17.83 -9.43 11.78
CA PHE A 43 17.20 -8.20 12.25
C PHE A 43 16.94 -8.22 13.76
N LEU A 44 16.53 -9.37 14.30
CA LEU A 44 16.38 -9.56 15.75
C LEU A 44 17.71 -9.37 16.49
N SER A 45 18.84 -9.80 15.91
CA SER A 45 20.18 -9.60 16.49
C SER A 45 20.66 -8.14 16.50
N LEU A 46 20.02 -7.28 15.70
CA LEU A 46 20.29 -5.85 15.66
C LEU A 46 19.40 -5.09 16.65
N ARG A 47 18.23 -5.63 17.00
CA ARG A 47 17.18 -4.93 17.75
C ARG A 47 17.65 -4.32 19.07
N ASP A 48 18.53 -5.02 19.79
CA ASP A 48 19.02 -4.54 21.10
C ASP A 48 20.09 -3.45 20.98
N ARG A 49 20.64 -3.25 19.77
CA ARG A 49 21.68 -2.25 19.47
C ARG A 49 21.13 -1.06 18.68
N MET A 50 20.03 -1.24 17.98
CA MET A 50 19.37 -0.20 17.18
C MET A 50 18.84 0.91 18.09
N GLY A 51 19.10 2.16 17.74
CA GLY A 51 18.59 3.28 18.52
C GLY A 51 18.95 4.65 17.95
N PRO A 52 18.51 5.73 18.62
CA PRO A 52 18.62 7.11 18.14
C PRO A 52 20.05 7.59 17.86
N SER A 53 21.07 6.93 18.42
CA SER A 53 22.49 7.26 18.15
C SER A 53 22.99 6.78 16.80
N TRP A 54 22.22 5.98 16.07
CA TRP A 54 22.63 5.49 14.76
C TRP A 54 22.40 6.56 13.70
N GLY A 55 23.51 7.14 13.23
CA GLY A 55 23.50 8.01 12.06
C GLY A 55 23.34 7.24 10.74
N PRO A 56 23.18 7.96 9.61
CA PRO A 56 22.90 7.37 8.29
C PRO A 56 23.90 6.29 7.86
N ARG A 57 25.19 6.51 8.12
CA ARG A 57 26.25 5.53 7.82
C ARG A 57 26.03 4.22 8.57
N HIS A 58 25.73 4.31 9.86
CA HIS A 58 25.53 3.14 10.72
C HIS A 58 24.28 2.35 10.29
N VAL A 59 23.19 3.05 9.97
CA VAL A 59 21.97 2.43 9.42
C VAL A 59 22.24 1.80 8.06
N TYR A 60 23.06 2.42 7.20
CA TYR A 60 23.40 1.87 5.90
C TYR A 60 24.18 0.56 6.04
N ASP A 61 25.28 0.58 6.80
CA ASP A 61 26.18 -0.56 6.94
C ASP A 61 25.52 -1.74 7.65
N LEU A 62 24.67 -1.48 8.65
CA LEU A 62 24.05 -2.53 9.45
C LEU A 62 22.65 -2.93 9.02
N VAL A 63 21.92 -2.13 8.25
CA VAL A 63 20.53 -2.43 7.86
C VAL A 63 20.33 -2.37 6.36
N ALA A 64 20.58 -1.22 5.72
CA ALA A 64 20.21 -1.02 4.32
C ALA A 64 21.02 -1.89 3.36
N GLU A 65 22.33 -1.98 3.56
CA GLU A 65 23.22 -2.74 2.71
C GLU A 65 22.96 -4.25 2.85
N PRO A 66 22.86 -4.84 4.05
CA PRO A 66 22.51 -6.26 4.16
C PRO A 66 21.11 -6.60 3.66
N LEU A 67 20.11 -5.75 3.90
CA LEU A 67 18.76 -5.99 3.38
C LEU A 67 18.72 -5.93 1.85
N THR A 68 19.31 -4.90 1.24
CA THR A 68 19.32 -4.77 -0.22
C THR A 68 20.14 -5.88 -0.88
N ARG A 69 21.24 -6.32 -0.26
CA ARG A 69 21.99 -7.51 -0.70
C ARG A 69 21.15 -8.77 -0.63
N ALA A 70 20.42 -8.99 0.47
CA ALA A 70 19.53 -10.15 0.60
C ALA A 70 18.39 -10.14 -0.44
N LEU A 71 17.93 -8.95 -0.84
CA LEU A 71 16.98 -8.75 -1.94
C LEU A 71 17.62 -8.92 -3.33
N GLY A 72 18.91 -9.26 -3.43
CA GLY A 72 19.60 -9.54 -4.68
C GLY A 72 20.18 -8.30 -5.38
N PHE A 73 20.24 -7.15 -4.71
CA PHE A 73 20.90 -5.97 -5.25
C PHE A 73 22.39 -5.94 -4.90
N THR A 74 23.16 -5.26 -5.75
CA THR A 74 24.47 -4.71 -5.38
C THR A 74 24.29 -3.23 -5.04
N SER A 75 24.69 -2.81 -3.84
CA SER A 75 24.57 -1.43 -3.39
C SER A 75 25.92 -0.72 -3.53
N ILE A 76 25.93 0.45 -4.18
CA ILE A 76 27.13 1.26 -4.41
C ILE A 76 26.92 2.63 -3.75
N PRO A 77 27.63 2.97 -2.65
CA PRO A 77 27.53 4.27 -2.01
C PRO A 77 27.95 5.40 -2.95
N LEU A 78 27.14 6.46 -3.00
CA LEU A 78 27.42 7.70 -3.74
C LEU A 78 28.06 8.76 -2.85
N GLY A 79 27.75 8.73 -1.56
CA GLY A 79 28.24 9.68 -0.57
C GLY A 79 27.31 9.79 0.63
N ALA A 80 27.80 10.45 1.67
CA ALA A 80 26.99 10.80 2.83
C ALA A 80 26.93 12.32 2.96
N THR A 81 25.73 12.83 3.17
CA THR A 81 25.53 14.13 3.79
C THR A 81 25.51 13.94 5.32
N GLY A 82 25.57 15.02 6.10
CA GLY A 82 25.48 14.90 7.56
C GLY A 82 24.18 14.24 8.05
N THR A 83 23.13 14.20 7.21
CA THR A 83 21.79 13.73 7.55
C THR A 83 21.31 12.54 6.72
N THR A 84 21.96 12.24 5.59
CA THR A 84 21.62 11.11 4.71
C THR A 84 22.85 10.38 4.19
N LEU A 85 22.69 9.14 3.78
CA LEU A 85 23.65 8.41 2.95
C LEU A 85 22.93 7.90 1.71
N ASP A 86 23.50 8.20 0.56
CA ASP A 86 22.91 7.91 -0.73
C ASP A 86 23.69 6.77 -1.41
N ALA A 87 22.99 5.87 -2.08
CA ALA A 87 23.59 4.78 -2.85
C ALA A 87 22.73 4.42 -4.07
N ILE A 88 23.36 3.81 -5.09
CA ILE A 88 22.67 3.22 -6.23
C ILE A 88 22.55 1.72 -6.01
N LEU A 89 21.35 1.18 -6.26
CA LEU A 89 21.08 -0.24 -6.27
C LEU A 89 21.13 -0.77 -7.70
N HIS A 90 21.96 -1.78 -7.93
CA HIS A 90 22.09 -2.48 -9.20
C HIS A 90 21.44 -3.86 -9.13
N ALA A 91 20.63 -4.19 -10.14
CA ALA A 91 20.11 -5.52 -10.37
C ALA A 91 20.92 -6.20 -11.49
N GLY A 92 22.05 -6.83 -11.13
CA GLY A 92 23.05 -7.27 -12.10
C GLY A 92 23.77 -6.06 -12.69
N ALA A 93 23.85 -5.95 -14.02
CA ALA A 93 24.55 -4.85 -14.69
C ALA A 93 23.74 -3.53 -14.76
N HIS A 94 22.47 -3.53 -14.38
CA HIS A 94 21.56 -2.40 -14.62
C HIS A 94 21.27 -1.64 -13.32
N PRO A 95 21.30 -0.29 -13.33
CA PRO A 95 20.79 0.51 -12.21
C PRO A 95 19.29 0.27 -12.08
N ALA A 96 18.85 -0.16 -10.90
CA ALA A 96 17.47 -0.55 -10.63
C ALA A 96 16.71 0.52 -9.84
N ALA A 97 17.36 1.10 -8.84
CA ALA A 97 16.79 2.10 -7.96
C ALA A 97 17.91 2.91 -7.29
N VAL A 98 17.55 4.04 -6.69
CA VAL A 98 18.42 4.72 -5.71
C VAL A 98 17.93 4.40 -4.30
N VAL A 99 18.82 4.38 -3.32
CA VAL A 99 18.48 4.27 -1.90
C VAL A 99 19.03 5.47 -1.14
N ILE A 100 18.18 6.04 -0.29
CA ILE A 100 18.54 7.07 0.67
C ILE A 100 18.37 6.48 2.05
N VAL A 101 19.42 6.58 2.85
CA VAL A 101 19.43 6.13 4.23
C VAL A 101 19.49 7.35 5.13
N THR A 102 18.66 7.38 6.16
CA THR A 102 18.65 8.44 7.17
C THR A 102 19.16 7.91 8.51
N GLY A 103 19.27 8.80 9.50
CA GLY A 103 19.40 8.38 10.89
C GLY A 103 18.21 7.54 11.38
N TRP A 104 18.39 6.89 12.52
CA TRP A 104 17.39 6.02 13.11
C TRP A 104 16.05 6.71 13.32
N ASN A 105 14.99 6.10 12.78
CA ASN A 105 13.60 6.54 12.92
C ASN A 105 13.33 7.98 12.44
N GLU A 106 14.21 8.52 11.60
CA GLU A 106 13.97 9.80 10.94
C GLU A 106 12.79 9.69 9.95
N PRO A 107 11.88 10.68 9.90
CA PRO A 107 10.72 10.60 9.02
C PRO A 107 11.12 10.63 7.54
N ALA A 108 10.73 9.60 6.79
CA ALA A 108 11.04 9.48 5.36
C ALA A 108 10.43 10.60 4.50
N ASP A 109 9.41 11.32 5.00
CA ASP A 109 8.81 12.47 4.30
C ASP A 109 9.79 13.66 4.18
N VAL A 110 10.76 13.79 5.10
CA VAL A 110 11.74 14.87 5.08
C VAL A 110 12.69 14.74 3.88
N VAL A 111 13.03 13.51 3.51
CA VAL A 111 13.96 13.21 2.41
C VAL A 111 13.26 13.01 1.06
N TRP A 112 11.94 13.16 0.98
CA TRP A 112 11.18 12.98 -0.26
C TRP A 112 11.72 13.81 -1.44
N ARG A 113 12.01 15.10 -1.23
CA ARG A 113 12.53 15.95 -2.32
C ARG A 113 13.91 15.48 -2.79
N HIS A 114 14.74 15.08 -1.84
CA HIS A 114 16.07 14.52 -2.10
C HIS A 114 15.96 13.20 -2.89
N ALA A 115 15.03 12.32 -2.50
CA ALA A 115 14.69 11.08 -3.20
C ALA A 115 14.32 11.29 -4.66
N VAL A 116 13.47 12.28 -4.95
CA VAL A 116 13.08 12.62 -6.31
C VAL A 116 14.28 13.15 -7.11
N HIS A 117 15.07 14.08 -6.55
CA HIS A 117 16.22 14.64 -7.26
C HIS A 117 17.29 13.59 -7.54
N LEU A 118 17.63 12.75 -6.55
CA LEU A 118 18.62 11.70 -6.70
C LEU A 118 18.17 10.66 -7.74
N GLY A 119 16.89 10.27 -7.72
CA GLY A 119 16.32 9.37 -8.71
C GLY A 119 16.41 9.93 -10.12
N LEU A 120 16.04 11.19 -10.33
CA LEU A 120 16.15 11.85 -11.64
C LEU A 120 17.61 11.96 -12.11
N ALA A 121 18.54 12.29 -11.20
CA ALA A 121 19.97 12.42 -11.53
C ALA A 121 20.61 11.10 -11.98
N HIS A 122 20.07 9.96 -11.54
CA HIS A 122 20.56 8.62 -11.88
C HIS A 122 19.60 7.83 -12.79
N GLU A 123 18.63 8.51 -13.42
CA GLU A 123 17.63 7.91 -14.30
C GLU A 123 16.87 6.72 -13.66
N ALA A 124 16.77 6.74 -12.33
CA ALA A 124 16.11 5.71 -11.56
C ALA A 124 14.68 6.15 -11.24
N ARG A 125 13.70 5.40 -11.76
CA ARG A 125 12.28 5.64 -11.45
C ARG A 125 11.95 5.40 -9.97
N TRP A 126 12.62 4.44 -9.35
CA TRP A 126 12.32 4.01 -7.98
C TRP A 126 13.35 4.56 -7.02
N SER A 127 12.85 5.15 -5.92
CA SER A 127 13.70 5.57 -4.80
C SER A 127 13.25 4.85 -3.53
N LEU A 128 14.19 4.17 -2.88
CA LEU A 128 13.99 3.52 -1.59
C LEU A 128 14.51 4.45 -0.49
N CYS A 129 13.77 4.55 0.60
CA CYS A 129 14.17 5.28 1.78
C CYS A 129 14.19 4.34 2.98
N MET A 130 15.31 4.30 3.71
CA MET A 130 15.47 3.45 4.88
C MET A 130 15.93 4.27 6.07
N ASN A 131 15.25 4.11 7.20
CA ASN A 131 15.57 4.84 8.44
C ASN A 131 15.89 3.90 9.61
N GLY A 132 16.13 2.63 9.33
CA GLY A 132 16.34 1.59 10.34
C GLY A 132 15.13 0.67 10.48
N PRO A 133 14.03 1.07 11.14
CA PRO A 133 12.88 0.21 11.32
C PRO A 133 11.97 0.16 10.08
N ALA A 134 12.01 1.14 9.18
CA ALA A 134 11.12 1.20 8.03
C ALA A 134 11.88 1.23 6.68
N LEU A 135 11.24 0.64 5.67
CA LEU A 135 11.62 0.72 4.27
C LEU A 135 10.44 1.30 3.47
N ARG A 136 10.62 2.52 2.96
CA ARG A 136 9.63 3.23 2.13
C ARG A 136 10.07 3.29 0.68
N VAL A 137 9.14 3.18 -0.25
CA VAL A 137 9.40 3.21 -1.70
C VAL A 137 8.58 4.32 -2.35
N PHE A 138 9.24 5.05 -3.24
CA PHE A 138 8.73 6.23 -3.93
C PHE A 138 8.79 6.06 -5.45
N ASP A 139 7.76 6.53 -6.15
CA ASP A 139 7.76 6.68 -7.61
C ASP A 139 8.25 8.11 -7.97
N VAL A 140 9.50 8.19 -8.45
CA VAL A 140 10.17 9.45 -8.82
C VAL A 140 9.47 10.11 -10.01
N HIS A 141 8.98 9.34 -10.98
CA HIS A 141 8.29 9.87 -12.16
C HIS A 141 6.91 10.43 -11.83
N ARG A 142 6.29 9.95 -10.74
CA ARG A 142 4.97 10.41 -10.28
C ARG A 142 5.06 11.19 -8.98
N ALA A 143 6.10 12.01 -8.84
CA ALA A 143 6.43 12.72 -7.62
C ALA A 143 5.26 13.57 -7.05
N TYR A 144 4.47 14.21 -7.91
CA TYR A 144 3.34 15.04 -7.49
C TYR A 144 2.26 14.26 -6.72
N THR A 145 2.16 12.93 -6.90
CA THR A 145 1.17 12.10 -6.22
C THR A 145 1.49 11.84 -4.76
N ARG A 146 2.77 11.98 -4.36
CA ARG A 146 3.31 11.63 -3.03
C ARG A 146 2.89 10.25 -2.53
N ARG A 147 2.56 9.35 -3.44
CA ARG A 147 2.18 7.98 -3.11
C ARG A 147 3.45 7.19 -2.80
N HIS A 148 3.39 6.45 -1.70
CA HIS A 148 4.44 5.55 -1.27
C HIS A 148 3.84 4.22 -0.83
N ILE A 149 4.71 3.22 -0.70
CA ILE A 149 4.46 2.02 0.08
C ILE A 149 5.55 1.96 1.15
N GLU A 150 5.19 1.62 2.37
CA GLU A 150 6.13 1.52 3.49
C GLU A 150 5.93 0.20 4.22
N PHE A 151 7.05 -0.44 4.49
CA PHE A 151 7.15 -1.66 5.27
C PHE A 151 7.80 -1.32 6.63
N ASP A 152 7.11 -1.62 7.71
CA ASP A 152 7.73 -1.79 9.02
C ASP A 152 8.51 -3.10 8.99
N LEU A 153 9.84 -3.05 9.05
CA LEU A 153 10.69 -4.23 8.90
C LEU A 153 10.52 -5.21 10.06
N GLY A 154 10.27 -4.73 11.28
CA GLY A 154 10.02 -5.59 12.43
C GLY A 154 8.77 -6.44 12.22
N VAL A 155 7.65 -5.80 11.89
CA VAL A 155 6.38 -6.47 11.63
C VAL A 155 6.45 -7.32 10.35
N THR A 156 7.09 -6.80 9.30
CA THR A 156 7.18 -7.47 7.99
C THR A 156 7.97 -8.77 8.08
N LEU A 157 9.07 -8.81 8.83
CA LEU A 157 9.88 -10.02 8.98
C LEU A 157 9.17 -11.09 9.85
N ASP A 158 8.35 -10.67 10.82
CA ASP A 158 7.55 -11.56 11.66
C ASP A 158 6.33 -12.14 10.91
N HIS A 159 5.72 -11.40 9.98
CA HIS A 159 4.53 -11.82 9.23
C HIS A 159 4.86 -12.35 7.83
N GLU A 160 4.56 -13.62 7.58
CA GLU A 160 4.90 -14.28 6.31
C GLU A 160 4.25 -13.61 5.08
N GLU A 161 2.99 -13.21 5.18
CA GLU A 161 2.28 -12.58 4.06
C GLU A 161 2.90 -11.23 3.68
N THR A 162 3.21 -10.40 4.67
CA THR A 162 3.86 -9.10 4.45
C THR A 162 5.27 -9.28 3.89
N PHE A 163 6.03 -10.26 4.40
CA PHE A 163 7.36 -10.58 3.85
C PHE A 163 7.28 -11.02 2.38
N ARG A 164 6.31 -11.88 2.03
CA ARG A 164 6.09 -12.29 0.64
C ARG A 164 5.85 -11.10 -0.27
N LEU A 165 5.07 -10.10 0.18
CA LEU A 165 4.84 -8.86 -0.57
C LEU A 165 6.11 -8.02 -0.70
N LEU A 166 6.88 -7.84 0.39
CA LEU A 166 8.16 -7.15 0.34
C LEU A 166 9.10 -7.82 -0.67
N TRP A 167 9.21 -9.15 -0.61
CA TRP A 167 10.05 -9.91 -1.53
C TRP A 167 9.58 -9.80 -2.98
N ALA A 168 8.28 -9.93 -3.23
CA ALA A 168 7.70 -9.80 -4.57
C ALA A 168 7.99 -8.45 -5.22
N LEU A 169 7.82 -7.38 -4.44
CA LEU A 169 7.87 -6.01 -4.94
C LEU A 169 9.30 -5.50 -5.01
N LEU A 170 10.15 -5.91 -4.07
CA LEU A 170 11.47 -5.31 -3.84
C LEU A 170 12.64 -6.23 -4.12
N HIS A 171 12.44 -7.50 -4.52
CA HIS A 171 13.55 -8.33 -4.97
C HIS A 171 14.11 -7.82 -6.31
N ALA A 172 15.42 -7.93 -6.54
CA ALA A 172 16.11 -7.39 -7.71
C ALA A 172 15.54 -7.91 -9.05
N SER A 173 14.95 -9.11 -9.07
CA SER A 173 14.24 -9.63 -10.24
C SER A 173 13.04 -8.78 -10.65
N ALA A 174 12.35 -8.13 -9.70
CA ALA A 174 11.22 -7.26 -9.97
C ALA A 174 11.62 -5.98 -10.73
N PHE A 175 12.91 -5.61 -10.68
CA PHE A 175 13.48 -4.42 -11.34
C PHE A 175 14.17 -4.74 -12.67
N ARG A 176 14.22 -6.01 -13.07
CA ARG A 176 14.77 -6.38 -14.39
C ARG A 176 13.78 -5.96 -15.49
N PRO A 177 14.21 -5.19 -16.49
CA PRO A 177 13.35 -4.84 -17.61
C PRO A 177 13.13 -6.09 -18.47
N GLY A 178 11.93 -6.68 -18.39
CA GLY A 178 11.57 -7.84 -19.22
C GLY A 178 11.15 -7.42 -20.63
N SER A 179 10.23 -6.46 -20.71
CA SER A 179 9.63 -5.96 -21.96
C SER A 179 9.56 -4.43 -21.98
N GLY A 180 10.66 -3.77 -21.62
CA GLY A 180 10.75 -2.30 -21.53
C GLY A 180 10.20 -1.68 -20.24
N CYS A 181 9.56 -2.47 -19.37
CA CYS A 181 9.15 -2.05 -18.02
C CYS A 181 9.49 -3.13 -16.99
N THR A 182 9.66 -2.72 -15.74
CA THR A 182 9.92 -3.58 -14.60
C THR A 182 8.61 -4.23 -14.09
N SER A 183 8.71 -5.28 -13.28
CA SER A 183 7.52 -5.91 -12.69
C SER A 183 6.77 -4.96 -11.75
N LEU A 184 7.52 -4.18 -10.95
CA LEU A 184 6.95 -3.16 -10.07
C LEU A 184 6.17 -2.10 -10.86
N ASP A 185 6.68 -1.69 -12.03
CA ASP A 185 5.96 -0.76 -12.92
C ASP A 185 4.60 -1.30 -13.35
N ARG A 186 4.55 -2.59 -13.73
CA ARG A 186 3.32 -3.26 -14.18
C ARG A 186 2.29 -3.34 -13.06
N ILE A 187 2.73 -3.65 -11.84
CA ILE A 187 1.85 -3.75 -10.67
C ILE A 187 1.26 -2.38 -10.31
N VAL A 188 2.06 -1.31 -10.38
CA VAL A 188 1.61 0.06 -10.12
C VAL A 188 0.61 0.49 -11.22
N ALA A 189 0.91 0.21 -12.49
CA ALA A 189 0.01 0.51 -13.60
C ALA A 189 -1.34 -0.24 -13.48
N LEU A 190 -1.32 -1.51 -13.09
CA LEU A 190 -2.52 -2.29 -12.83
C LEU A 190 -3.33 -1.72 -11.66
N SER A 191 -2.66 -1.31 -10.58
CA SER A 191 -3.29 -0.66 -9.44
C SER A 191 -3.96 0.66 -9.83
N ASP A 192 -3.31 1.47 -10.66
CA ASP A 192 -3.86 2.73 -11.16
C ASP A 192 -5.06 2.50 -12.08
N LYS A 193 -4.98 1.53 -13.01
CA LYS A 193 -6.11 1.15 -13.85
C LYS A 193 -7.30 0.72 -12.99
N HIS A 194 -7.07 -0.16 -12.03
CA HIS A 194 -8.13 -0.61 -11.12
C HIS A 194 -8.75 0.54 -10.32
N ARG A 195 -7.95 1.52 -9.86
CA ARG A 195 -8.47 2.72 -9.17
C ARG A 195 -9.38 3.56 -10.07
N VAL A 196 -9.05 3.68 -11.36
CA VAL A 196 -9.90 4.37 -12.34
C VAL A 196 -11.19 3.60 -12.55
N ASP A 197 -11.10 2.28 -12.75
CA ASP A 197 -12.27 1.42 -12.98
C ASP A 197 -13.23 1.44 -11.78
N VAL A 198 -12.71 1.33 -10.55
CA VAL A 198 -13.51 1.45 -9.32
C VAL A 198 -14.18 2.81 -9.21
N ARG A 199 -13.49 3.90 -9.59
CA ARG A 199 -14.08 5.25 -9.56
C ARG A 199 -15.23 5.38 -10.56
N LEU A 200 -15.07 4.83 -11.77
CA LEU A 200 -16.12 4.84 -12.80
C LEU A 200 -17.32 4.02 -12.35
N SER A 201 -17.09 2.79 -11.90
CA SER A 201 -18.14 1.91 -11.38
C SER A 201 -18.89 2.53 -10.19
N LEU A 202 -18.18 3.19 -9.27
CA LEU A 202 -18.81 3.90 -8.15
C LEU A 202 -19.69 5.06 -8.63
N ARG A 203 -19.25 5.82 -9.64
CA ARG A 203 -20.03 6.92 -10.21
C ARG A 203 -21.32 6.42 -10.84
N GLU A 204 -21.24 5.34 -11.63
CA GLU A 204 -22.40 4.71 -12.26
C GLU A 204 -23.37 4.16 -11.21
N GLY A 205 -22.86 3.43 -10.22
CA GLY A 205 -23.67 2.89 -9.11
C GLY A 205 -24.37 3.98 -8.29
N VAL A 206 -23.70 5.11 -8.03
CA VAL A 206 -24.32 6.26 -7.36
C VAL A 206 -25.45 6.86 -8.19
N LEU A 207 -25.26 7.02 -9.50
CA LEU A 207 -26.30 7.54 -10.39
C LEU A 207 -27.53 6.61 -10.42
N GLU A 208 -27.30 5.30 -10.56
CA GLU A 208 -28.35 4.29 -10.56
C GLU A 208 -29.11 4.27 -9.23
N ALA A 209 -28.40 4.31 -8.10
CA ALA A 209 -28.98 4.35 -6.77
C ALA A 209 -29.86 5.59 -6.58
N LEU A 210 -29.40 6.77 -7.01
CA LEU A 210 -30.19 8.01 -6.94
C LEU A 210 -31.49 7.90 -7.73
N LEU A 211 -31.45 7.38 -8.96
CA LEU A 211 -32.65 7.21 -9.77
C LEU A 211 -33.65 6.26 -9.10
N LYS A 212 -33.18 5.14 -8.55
CA LYS A 212 -33.99 4.16 -7.81
C LYS A 212 -34.61 4.75 -6.55
N LEU A 213 -33.83 5.50 -5.75
CA LEU A 213 -34.30 6.14 -4.52
C LEU A 213 -35.34 7.23 -4.81
N ILE A 214 -35.10 8.09 -5.81
CA ILE A 214 -36.08 9.10 -6.22
C ILE A 214 -37.39 8.44 -6.64
N ALA A 215 -37.32 7.37 -7.46
CA ALA A 215 -38.49 6.63 -7.88
C ALA A 215 -39.24 6.03 -6.67
N ALA A 216 -38.52 5.39 -5.74
CA ALA A 216 -39.11 4.81 -4.54
C ALA A 216 -39.76 5.86 -3.62
N PHE A 217 -39.10 6.99 -3.37
CA PHE A 217 -39.67 8.06 -2.53
C PHE A 217 -40.88 8.73 -3.16
N ARG A 218 -40.96 8.81 -4.51
CA ARG A 218 -42.18 9.26 -5.20
C ARG A 218 -43.38 8.37 -4.92
N LEU A 219 -43.19 7.05 -4.83
CA LEU A 219 -44.27 6.10 -4.56
C LEU A 219 -44.86 6.30 -3.15
N VAL A 220 -44.00 6.58 -2.16
CA VAL A 220 -44.42 6.75 -0.76
C VAL A 220 -44.97 8.16 -0.48
N SER A 221 -44.46 9.18 -1.17
CA SER A 221 -44.77 10.58 -0.88
C SER A 221 -45.26 11.34 -2.12
N LYS A 222 -46.53 11.15 -2.48
CA LYS A 222 -47.21 11.80 -3.62
C LYS A 222 -47.19 13.35 -3.59
N SER A 223 -46.94 13.97 -2.44
CA SER A 223 -46.98 15.44 -2.25
C SER A 223 -45.61 16.14 -2.28
N ARG A 224 -44.49 15.43 -2.43
CA ARG A 224 -43.15 16.05 -2.37
C ARG A 224 -42.69 16.54 -3.74
N SER A 225 -42.11 17.74 -3.79
CA SER A 225 -41.50 18.29 -5.00
C SER A 225 -40.20 17.55 -5.36
N SER A 226 -39.89 17.46 -6.65
CA SER A 226 -38.69 16.79 -7.17
C SER A 226 -37.36 17.20 -6.52
N PRO A 227 -37.10 18.50 -6.19
CA PRO A 227 -35.86 18.90 -5.53
C PRO A 227 -35.67 18.24 -4.16
N ARG A 228 -36.73 18.19 -3.33
CA ARG A 228 -36.67 17.56 -2.01
C ARG A 228 -36.40 16.06 -2.10
N LEU A 229 -36.91 15.39 -3.13
CA LEU A 229 -36.69 13.96 -3.32
C LEU A 229 -35.24 13.65 -3.72
N LEU A 230 -34.62 14.53 -4.51
CA LEU A 230 -33.21 14.44 -4.85
C LEU A 230 -32.34 14.64 -3.59
N ASP A 231 -32.63 15.66 -2.78
CA ASP A 231 -31.89 15.94 -1.55
C ASP A 231 -31.93 14.75 -0.58
N GLU A 232 -33.12 14.19 -0.33
CA GLU A 232 -33.27 13.00 0.53
C GLU A 232 -32.53 11.78 -0.03
N SER A 233 -32.57 11.59 -1.36
CA SER A 233 -31.86 10.48 -2.02
C SER A 233 -30.34 10.65 -1.88
N LEU A 234 -29.84 11.87 -2.05
CA LEU A 234 -28.44 12.22 -1.84
C LEU A 234 -28.01 11.98 -0.38
N ILE A 235 -28.83 12.35 0.59
CA ILE A 235 -28.55 12.11 2.02
C ILE A 235 -28.36 10.61 2.27
N VAL A 236 -29.24 9.76 1.74
CA VAL A 236 -29.13 8.31 1.90
C VAL A 236 -27.87 7.77 1.24
N VAL A 237 -27.62 8.14 -0.03
CA VAL A 237 -26.42 7.68 -0.75
C VAL A 237 -25.15 8.11 -0.04
N TYR A 238 -25.03 9.38 0.36
CA TYR A 238 -23.85 9.85 1.06
C TYR A 238 -23.65 9.20 2.43
N ARG A 239 -24.72 8.86 3.16
CA ARG A 239 -24.62 8.09 4.40
C ARG A 239 -24.08 6.68 4.16
N ILE A 240 -24.54 6.00 3.12
CA ILE A 240 -24.02 4.67 2.75
C ILE A 240 -22.55 4.77 2.33
N LEU A 241 -22.20 5.75 1.48
CA LEU A 241 -20.81 5.99 1.09
C LEU A 241 -19.91 6.30 2.29
N PHE A 242 -20.41 7.08 3.25
CA PHE A 242 -19.69 7.38 4.48
C PHE A 242 -19.46 6.13 5.34
N LEU A 243 -20.45 5.26 5.49
CA LEU A 243 -20.29 4.00 6.22
C LEU A 243 -19.28 3.08 5.55
N LEU A 244 -19.36 2.91 4.22
CA LEU A 244 -18.37 2.15 3.45
C LEU A 244 -16.95 2.72 3.61
N PHE A 245 -16.81 4.05 3.59
CA PHE A 245 -15.55 4.73 3.82
C PHE A 245 -15.01 4.51 5.24
N ALA A 246 -15.88 4.60 6.24
CA ALA A 246 -15.53 4.41 7.65
C ALA A 246 -15.06 2.98 7.92
N GLU A 247 -15.75 1.98 7.37
CA GLU A 247 -15.32 0.58 7.41
C GLU A 247 -13.96 0.38 6.74
N ALA A 248 -13.81 0.86 5.50
CA ALA A 248 -12.57 0.70 4.74
C ALA A 248 -11.34 1.33 5.41
N ARG A 249 -11.53 2.38 6.21
CA ARG A 249 -10.45 3.07 6.94
C ARG A 249 -10.32 2.63 8.40
N GLY A 250 -11.10 1.66 8.85
CA GLY A 250 -11.08 1.21 10.24
C GLY A 250 -11.50 2.28 11.25
N LEU A 251 -12.36 3.22 10.85
CA LEU A 251 -12.93 4.25 11.73
C LEU A 251 -14.07 3.69 12.60
N VAL A 252 -14.44 2.44 12.37
CA VAL A 252 -15.45 1.68 13.12
C VAL A 252 -14.82 0.38 13.63
N PRO A 253 -15.35 -0.22 14.73
CA PRO A 253 -14.69 -1.32 15.42
C PRO A 253 -14.87 -2.67 14.71
N LEU A 254 -14.28 -2.82 13.52
CA LEU A 254 -14.28 -4.08 12.75
C LEU A 254 -13.60 -5.25 13.48
N TRP A 255 -12.75 -4.96 14.47
CA TRP A 255 -12.14 -5.96 15.35
C TRP A 255 -13.15 -6.59 16.31
N HIS A 256 -14.24 -5.88 16.63
CA HIS A 256 -15.25 -6.37 17.56
C HIS A 256 -16.23 -7.31 16.84
N PRO A 257 -16.36 -8.59 17.26
CA PRO A 257 -17.18 -9.58 16.56
C PRO A 257 -18.62 -9.13 16.33
N ILE A 258 -19.26 -8.54 17.34
CA ILE A 258 -20.66 -8.06 17.22
C ILE A 258 -20.81 -7.04 16.09
N TYR A 259 -19.91 -6.05 16.00
CA TYR A 259 -20.00 -5.04 14.96
C TYR A 259 -19.75 -5.66 13.59
N ARG A 260 -18.67 -6.43 13.46
CA ARG A 260 -18.28 -7.09 12.22
C ARG A 260 -19.38 -7.98 11.67
N ASP A 261 -20.02 -8.77 12.54
CA ASP A 261 -20.89 -9.87 12.13
C ASP A 261 -22.36 -9.42 11.98
N ALA A 262 -22.77 -8.31 12.62
CA ALA A 262 -24.16 -7.83 12.59
C ALA A 262 -24.38 -6.43 12.00
N TYR A 263 -23.37 -5.54 12.00
CA TYR A 263 -23.57 -4.12 11.68
C TYR A 263 -22.78 -3.61 10.47
N THR A 264 -21.93 -4.43 9.87
CA THR A 264 -21.21 -4.01 8.67
C THR A 264 -22.13 -3.92 7.46
N VAL A 265 -21.89 -2.96 6.57
CA VAL A 265 -22.67 -2.78 5.35
C VAL A 265 -22.65 -4.05 4.50
N ASP A 266 -21.50 -4.73 4.42
CA ASP A 266 -21.35 -5.99 3.69
C ASP A 266 -22.22 -7.13 4.26
N ARG A 267 -22.45 -7.14 5.58
CA ARG A 267 -23.35 -8.11 6.25
C ARG A 267 -24.82 -7.74 6.13
N LEU A 268 -25.15 -6.46 6.14
CA LEU A 268 -26.53 -5.98 6.00
C LEU A 268 -27.04 -6.04 4.55
N ARG A 269 -26.15 -6.01 3.56
CA ARG A 269 -26.51 -6.03 2.12
C ARG A 269 -27.38 -7.24 1.75
N PRO A 270 -27.01 -8.51 2.04
CA PRO A 270 -27.83 -9.66 1.67
C PRO A 270 -29.24 -9.62 2.27
N ASP A 271 -29.39 -9.12 3.49
CA ASP A 271 -30.69 -8.97 4.15
C ASP A 271 -31.58 -7.93 3.44
N ALA A 272 -30.97 -6.81 3.01
CA ALA A 272 -31.66 -5.77 2.26
C ALA A 272 -32.05 -6.24 0.83
N GLU A 273 -31.19 -7.01 0.16
CA GLU A 273 -31.45 -7.58 -1.16
C GLU A 273 -32.49 -8.71 -1.10
N GLY A 274 -32.51 -9.50 -0.02
CA GLY A 274 -33.45 -10.60 0.21
C GLY A 274 -34.88 -10.16 0.48
N GLY A 275 -35.15 -8.85 0.63
CA GLY A 275 -36.49 -8.29 0.67
C GLY A 275 -37.33 -8.64 1.90
N SER A 276 -36.74 -9.27 2.92
CA SER A 276 -37.46 -9.56 4.16
C SER A 276 -37.62 -8.26 4.95
N PRO A 277 -38.84 -7.73 5.13
CA PRO A 277 -39.04 -6.50 5.86
C PRO A 277 -38.64 -6.73 7.31
N ARG A 278 -37.47 -6.23 7.69
CA ARG A 278 -37.12 -6.10 9.11
C ARG A 278 -37.82 -4.85 9.61
N THR A 279 -38.83 -5.03 10.45
CA THR A 279 -39.29 -4.00 11.37
C THR A 279 -38.09 -3.64 12.24
N GLY A 280 -37.45 -2.51 11.93
CA GLY A 280 -36.38 -1.99 12.76
C GLY A 280 -36.90 -1.80 14.18
N VAL A 281 -36.17 -2.33 15.16
CA VAL A 281 -36.35 -1.95 16.56
C VAL A 281 -35.58 -0.64 16.73
N TRP A 282 -36.20 0.47 16.35
CA TRP A 282 -35.76 1.82 16.69
C TRP A 282 -36.84 2.46 17.55
#